data_AF-A0A8J1T4Z5-F1
#
_entry.id   AF-A0A8J1T4Z5-F1
#
_cell.length_a   1.000
_cell.length_b   1.000
_cell.length_c   1.000
_cell.angle_alpha   90.00
_cell.angle_beta   90.00
_cell.angle_gamma   90.00
#
_symmetry.space_group_name_H-M   'P 1'
#
loop_
_entity.id
_entity.type
_entity.pdbx_description
1 polymer ?
#
loop_
_entity_poly.entity_id
_entity_poly.type
_entity_poly.pdbx_seq_one_letter_code
_entity_poly.pdbx_strand_id
1 'polypeptide(L)'
;YKYLTYHHVLKFTNKDDVNYFCALSWYTEIDDVVHIKIMAVDLKQNQKSLLDAWKDVSDTNTDTNWAVFGYEGKTNVVKLVETGDNDLDDMVEELSSGKIMYAYCRVKDPNTGLFKFVLVNWQGEGAPDSRKGQCAPHFRDVQTLLRVCQ
;
A
#
# COMPACT_ATOMS: atom_id res chain seq x y z
N TYR A 1 -13.64 4.47 -30.68
CA TYR A 1 -12.22 4.76 -30.38
C TYR A 1 -12.01 4.62 -28.87
N LYS A 2 -12.03 3.39 -28.33
CA LYS A 2 -10.85 2.57 -27.90
C LYS A 2 -9.86 3.35 -27.02
N TYR A 3 -9.86 3.11 -25.71
CA TYR A 3 -8.62 2.94 -24.93
C TYR A 3 -8.86 1.95 -23.77
N LEU A 4 -8.06 0.89 -23.79
CA LEU A 4 -8.00 -0.18 -22.79
C LEU A 4 -7.32 0.35 -21.52
N THR A 5 -7.99 0.24 -20.37
CA THR A 5 -7.35 0.33 -19.05
C THR A 5 -6.80 -1.03 -18.68
N TYR A 6 -5.49 -1.22 -18.86
CA TYR A 6 -4.74 -2.37 -18.37
C TYR A 6 -4.75 -2.38 -16.83
N HIS A 7 -5.70 -3.09 -16.23
CA HIS A 7 -5.63 -3.51 -14.84
C HIS A 7 -4.69 -4.71 -14.75
N HIS A 8 -3.41 -4.48 -14.46
CA HIS A 8 -2.55 -5.52 -13.88
C HIS A 8 -2.23 -5.10 -12.44
N VAL A 9 -3.24 -5.20 -11.58
CA VAL A 9 -3.01 -5.38 -10.14
C VAL A 9 -2.72 -6.86 -9.98
N LEU A 10 -1.45 -7.23 -9.91
CA LEU A 10 -1.05 -8.58 -9.50
C LEU A 10 -1.45 -8.74 -8.02
N LYS A 11 -2.69 -9.17 -7.79
CA LYS A 11 -3.11 -9.74 -6.52
C LYS A 11 -2.45 -11.12 -6.42
N PHE A 12 -1.32 -11.20 -5.73
CA PHE A 12 -0.91 -12.46 -5.13
C PHE A 12 -1.72 -12.62 -3.84
N THR A 13 -2.94 -13.15 -3.99
CA THR A 13 -3.70 -13.69 -2.87
C THR A 13 -4.14 -15.08 -3.30
N ASN A 14 -3.79 -16.05 -2.45
CA ASN A 14 -4.14 -17.45 -2.58
C ASN A 14 -5.65 -17.61 -2.89
N LYS A 15 -6.00 -18.68 -3.59
CA LYS A 15 -7.26 -18.85 -4.34
C LYS A 15 -8.56 -18.92 -3.50
N ASP A 16 -8.49 -18.66 -2.20
CA ASP A 16 -9.56 -18.98 -1.26
C ASP A 16 -10.25 -17.77 -0.58
N ASP A 17 -9.79 -16.53 -0.79
CA ASP A 17 -10.30 -15.33 -0.08
C ASP A 17 -11.35 -14.49 -0.83
N VAL A 18 -12.22 -15.12 -1.63
CA VAL A 18 -13.22 -14.39 -2.45
C VAL A 18 -14.45 -13.91 -1.67
N ASN A 19 -14.54 -14.12 -0.36
CA ASN A 19 -15.79 -13.92 0.39
C ASN A 19 -15.91 -12.63 1.23
N TYR A 20 -14.90 -11.78 1.32
CA TYR A 20 -14.97 -10.62 2.24
C TYR A 20 -15.51 -9.31 1.64
N PHE A 21 -15.74 -9.23 0.33
CA PHE A 21 -16.13 -7.97 -0.32
C PHE A 21 -17.64 -7.70 -0.41
N CYS A 22 -18.52 -8.63 -0.02
CA CYS A 22 -19.99 -8.46 -0.16
C CYS A 22 -20.74 -8.19 1.16
N ALA A 23 -20.12 -8.42 2.33
CA ALA A 23 -20.83 -8.40 3.61
C ALA A 23 -21.04 -7.01 4.25
N LEU A 24 -20.50 -5.93 3.69
CA LEU A 24 -20.53 -4.60 4.34
C LEU A 24 -21.74 -3.73 4.00
N SER A 25 -22.70 -4.22 3.19
CA SER A 25 -23.91 -3.45 2.83
C SER A 25 -25.15 -3.76 3.69
N TRP A 26 -25.06 -4.71 4.63
CA TRP A 26 -26.19 -5.15 5.46
C TRP A 26 -25.78 -5.28 6.92
N TYR A 27 -25.30 -4.20 7.53
CA TYR A 27 -25.17 -4.14 8.99
C TYR A 27 -25.34 -2.69 9.46
N THR A 28 -26.51 -2.14 9.19
CA THR A 28 -27.02 -0.93 9.83
C THR A 28 -28.32 -1.31 10.54
N GLU A 29 -28.20 -1.99 11.68
CA GLU A 29 -29.18 -2.09 12.79
C GLU A 29 -28.81 -3.27 13.70
N ILE A 30 -27.76 -3.13 14.52
CA ILE A 30 -27.64 -3.84 15.80
C ILE A 30 -26.92 -2.89 16.78
N ASP A 31 -27.67 -2.38 17.76
CA ASP A 31 -27.27 -1.37 18.75
C ASP A 31 -26.34 -1.86 19.88
N ASP A 32 -25.45 -2.83 19.64
CA ASP A 32 -24.48 -3.29 20.66
C ASP A 32 -23.13 -3.78 20.08
N VAL A 33 -22.75 -3.32 18.88
CA VAL A 33 -21.42 -3.59 18.32
C VAL A 33 -20.47 -2.46 18.71
N VAL A 34 -19.44 -2.81 19.50
CA VAL A 34 -18.21 -2.05 19.77
C VAL A 34 -18.05 -0.92 18.76
N HIS A 35 -18.04 0.34 19.20
CA HIS A 35 -17.67 1.48 18.35
C HIS A 35 -16.40 1.13 17.57
N ILE A 36 -16.55 0.66 16.33
CA ILE A 36 -15.46 0.59 15.37
C ILE A 36 -15.25 2.06 15.03
N LYS A 37 -14.50 2.73 15.90
CA LYS A 37 -13.95 4.04 15.64
C LYS A 37 -13.16 3.84 14.36
N ILE A 38 -13.71 4.28 13.22
CA ILE A 38 -12.99 4.30 11.94
C ILE A 38 -11.73 5.09 12.23
N MET A 39 -10.63 4.38 12.43
CA MET A 39 -9.41 5.04 12.84
C MET A 39 -8.79 5.59 11.57
N ALA A 40 -8.69 6.91 11.47
CA ALA A 40 -8.03 7.52 10.33
C ALA A 40 -6.52 7.19 10.38
N VAL A 41 -5.92 7.05 9.20
CA VAL A 41 -4.48 7.03 9.05
C VAL A 41 -3.90 8.43 9.26
N ASP A 42 -2.80 8.52 10.00
CA ASP A 42 -2.04 9.76 10.14
C ASP A 42 -0.86 9.74 9.16
N LEU A 43 -1.00 10.54 8.12
CA LEU A 43 0.03 10.76 7.10
C LEU A 43 0.73 12.11 7.29
N LYS A 44 0.24 12.96 8.21
CA LYS A 44 0.69 14.35 8.35
C LYS A 44 2.01 14.42 9.10
N GLN A 45 2.15 13.60 10.14
CA GLN A 45 3.34 13.61 11.00
C GLN A 45 4.64 13.41 10.20
N ASN A 46 4.68 12.41 9.31
CA ASN A 46 5.85 12.09 8.49
C ASN A 46 5.68 12.48 7.02
N GLN A 47 4.73 13.36 6.69
CA GLN A 47 4.33 13.68 5.32
C GLN A 47 5.51 14.04 4.42
N LYS A 48 6.44 14.84 4.95
CA LYS A 48 7.62 15.27 4.21
C LYS A 48 8.48 14.08 3.79
N SER A 49 8.83 13.19 4.72
CA SER A 49 9.64 12.01 4.43
C SER A 49 8.96 11.05 3.45
N LEU A 50 7.64 10.87 3.58
CA LEU A 50 6.86 10.04 2.67
C LEU A 50 6.87 10.60 1.24
N LEU A 51 6.66 11.91 1.10
CA LEU A 51 6.64 12.58 -0.20
C LEU A 51 8.03 12.69 -0.83
N ASP A 52 9.07 12.88 -0.04
CA ASP A 52 10.44 12.98 -0.53
C ASP A 52 10.89 11.62 -1.08
N ALA A 53 10.69 10.51 -0.35
CA ALA A 53 10.98 9.17 -0.84
C ALA A 53 10.15 8.79 -2.08
N TRP A 54 8.87 9.18 -2.13
CA TRP A 54 8.04 8.97 -3.31
C TRP A 54 8.54 9.76 -4.53
N LYS A 55 8.95 11.02 -4.34
CA LYS A 55 9.53 11.83 -5.42
C LYS A 55 10.82 11.21 -5.93
N ASP A 56 11.67 10.74 -5.03
CA ASP A 56 12.93 10.10 -5.40
C ASP A 56 12.66 8.89 -6.30
N VAL A 57 11.79 7.96 -5.89
CA VAL A 57 11.42 6.79 -6.73
C VAL A 57 10.77 7.20 -8.06
N SER A 58 9.97 8.28 -8.04
CA SER A 58 9.28 8.80 -9.22
C SER A 58 10.21 9.49 -10.22
N ASP A 59 11.34 10.03 -9.75
CA ASP A 59 12.33 10.69 -10.58
C ASP A 59 13.26 9.66 -11.23
N THR A 60 13.19 9.55 -12.55
CA THR A 60 14.01 8.62 -13.34
C THR A 60 15.50 8.97 -13.34
N ASN A 61 15.89 10.12 -12.79
CA ASN A 61 17.29 10.53 -12.66
C ASN A 61 17.92 10.10 -11.34
N THR A 62 17.14 9.56 -10.40
CA THR A 62 17.67 9.00 -9.15
C THR A 62 17.88 7.50 -9.29
N ASP A 63 18.86 7.01 -8.54
CA ASP A 63 19.16 5.58 -8.47
C ASP A 63 18.08 4.82 -7.66
N THR A 64 17.30 5.52 -6.83
CA THR A 64 16.24 4.92 -6.01
C THR A 64 15.13 4.30 -6.86
N ASN A 65 14.93 2.99 -6.73
CA ASN A 65 13.92 2.23 -7.45
C ASN A 65 12.69 1.91 -6.62
N TRP A 66 12.82 1.86 -5.29
CA TRP A 66 11.70 1.51 -4.42
C TRP A 66 11.78 2.19 -3.05
N ALA A 67 10.61 2.31 -2.41
CA ALA A 67 10.43 2.81 -1.07
C ALA A 67 9.37 1.99 -0.34
N VAL A 68 9.67 1.60 0.90
CA VAL A 68 8.74 0.87 1.78
C VAL A 68 8.27 1.79 2.89
N PHE A 69 6.96 1.81 3.11
CA PHE A 69 6.28 2.56 4.14
C PHE A 69 5.57 1.60 5.11
N GLY A 70 5.51 1.98 6.38
CA GLY A 70 4.94 1.13 7.42
C GLY A 70 4.45 1.92 8.61
N TYR A 71 3.69 1.26 9.48
CA TYR A 71 3.14 1.88 10.67
C TYR A 71 4.18 2.00 11.80
N GLU A 72 4.09 3.08 12.57
CA GLU A 72 4.84 3.25 13.81
C GLU A 72 4.23 2.42 14.94
N GLY A 73 4.77 1.22 15.13
CA GLY A 73 4.34 0.31 16.20
C GLY A 73 2.86 -0.07 16.06
N LYS A 74 2.05 0.30 17.06
CA LYS A 74 0.59 0.04 17.09
C LYS A 74 -0.25 1.27 16.74
N THR A 75 0.38 2.38 16.33
CA THR A 75 -0.33 3.61 15.97
C THR A 75 -0.79 3.57 14.51
N ASN A 76 -1.56 4.59 14.08
CA ASN A 76 -1.93 4.76 12.67
C ASN A 76 -1.03 5.76 11.95
N VAL A 77 0.11 6.10 12.54
CA VAL A 77 1.10 6.97 11.92
C VAL A 77 1.90 6.14 10.93
N VAL A 78 1.93 6.56 9.67
CA VAL A 78 2.76 5.93 8.63
C VAL A 78 4.11 6.65 8.56
N LYS A 79 5.18 5.89 8.40
CA LYS A 79 6.54 6.39 8.19
C LYS A 79 7.22 5.68 7.03
N LEU A 80 8.29 6.30 6.54
CA LEU A 80 9.28 5.61 5.71
C LEU A 80 9.98 4.54 6.55
N VAL A 81 10.05 3.33 6.02
CA VAL A 81 10.77 2.20 6.60
C VAL A 81 12.16 2.16 5.99
N GLU A 82 12.22 2.04 4.67
CA GLU A 82 13.47 1.90 3.94
C GLU A 82 13.31 2.33 2.47
N THR A 83 14.41 2.66 1.81
CA THR A 83 14.50 2.91 0.36
C THR A 83 15.66 2.14 -0.24
N GLY A 84 15.56 1.78 -1.51
CA GLY A 84 16.66 1.13 -2.21
C GLY A 84 16.74 1.47 -3.69
N ASP A 85 17.93 1.26 -4.23
CA ASP A 85 18.36 1.54 -5.60
C ASP A 85 18.58 0.29 -6.44
N ASN A 86 18.50 -0.88 -5.82
CA ASN A 86 18.67 -2.18 -6.45
C ASN A 86 17.34 -2.75 -6.99
N ASP A 87 17.34 -4.06 -7.24
CA ASP A 87 16.20 -4.82 -7.73
C ASP A 87 15.04 -4.89 -6.72
N LEU A 88 13.89 -5.36 -7.20
CA LEU A 88 12.69 -5.55 -6.37
C LEU A 88 12.87 -6.64 -5.29
N ASP A 89 13.89 -7.48 -5.41
CA ASP A 89 14.14 -8.56 -4.45
C ASP A 89 14.50 -7.99 -3.07
N ASP A 90 15.37 -6.96 -3.01
CA ASP A 90 15.73 -6.24 -1.78
C ASP A 90 14.50 -5.60 -1.13
N MET A 91 13.58 -5.06 -1.93
CA MET A 91 12.31 -4.50 -1.43
C MET A 91 11.45 -5.57 -0.74
N VAL A 92 11.44 -6.79 -1.26
CA VAL A 92 10.65 -7.90 -0.69
C VAL A 92 11.24 -8.36 0.64
N GLU A 93 12.55 -8.30 0.82
CA GLU A 93 13.20 -8.62 2.10
C GLU A 93 12.78 -7.67 3.24
N GLU A 94 12.51 -6.40 2.90
CA GLU A 94 12.00 -5.40 3.85
C GLU A 94 10.52 -5.58 4.20
N LEU A 95 9.76 -6.35 3.41
CA LEU A 95 8.34 -6.62 3.65
C LEU A 95 8.14 -7.65 4.75
N SER A 96 7.86 -7.16 5.95
CA SER A 96 7.61 -8.02 7.11
C SER A 96 6.29 -8.78 7.02
N SER A 97 6.33 -10.10 7.17
CA SER A 97 5.14 -10.97 7.23
C SER A 97 4.26 -10.74 8.47
N GLY A 98 4.74 -10.03 9.49
CA GLY A 98 3.98 -9.72 10.71
C GLY A 98 3.25 -8.38 10.69
N LYS A 99 3.34 -7.61 9.60
CA LYS A 99 2.92 -6.20 9.56
C LYS A 99 2.13 -5.87 8.30
N ILE A 100 1.39 -4.77 8.38
CA ILE A 100 0.80 -4.12 7.21
C ILE A 100 1.76 -3.03 6.76
N MET A 101 2.10 -3.03 5.48
CA MET A 101 3.08 -2.12 4.88
C MET A 101 2.58 -1.68 3.51
N TYR A 102 3.16 -0.62 2.98
CA TYR A 102 2.94 -0.15 1.61
C TYR A 102 4.29 -0.07 0.93
N ALA A 103 4.41 -0.57 -0.29
CA ALA A 103 5.63 -0.40 -1.05
C ALA A 103 5.33 0.34 -2.35
N TYR A 104 6.19 1.28 -2.71
CA TYR A 104 6.12 1.99 -3.97
C TYR A 104 7.39 1.71 -4.75
N CYS A 105 7.26 1.20 -5.96
CA CYS A 105 8.41 0.83 -6.78
C CYS A 105 8.26 1.23 -8.24
N ARG A 106 9.40 1.44 -8.87
CA ARG A 106 9.58 1.69 -10.29
C ARG A 106 10.07 0.40 -10.95
N VAL A 107 9.36 -0.06 -11.96
CA VAL A 107 9.68 -1.27 -12.71
C VAL A 107 9.84 -0.93 -14.18
N LYS A 108 10.96 -1.32 -14.78
CA LYS A 108 11.19 -1.14 -16.21
C LYS A 108 10.53 -2.28 -16.98
N ASP A 109 9.61 -1.97 -17.88
CA ASP A 109 8.97 -2.98 -18.73
C ASP A 109 9.97 -3.47 -19.79
N PRO A 110 10.30 -4.77 -19.84
CA PRO A 110 11.29 -5.30 -20.78
C PRO A 110 10.83 -5.20 -22.25
N ASN A 111 9.52 -5.10 -22.51
CA ASN A 111 8.99 -5.03 -23.87
C ASN A 111 9.00 -3.61 -24.43
N THR A 112 8.80 -2.61 -23.58
CA THR A 112 8.64 -1.20 -24.01
C THR A 112 9.81 -0.31 -23.59
N GLY A 113 10.63 -0.75 -22.64
CA GLY A 113 11.69 0.03 -22.03
C GLY A 113 11.19 1.17 -21.12
N LEU A 114 9.87 1.33 -20.99
CA LEU A 114 9.24 2.38 -20.20
C LEU A 114 9.19 1.99 -18.73
N PHE A 115 9.39 2.97 -17.85
CA PHE A 115 9.17 2.81 -16.42
C PHE A 115 7.68 2.81 -16.10
N LYS A 116 7.28 1.85 -15.29
CA LYS A 116 5.95 1.75 -14.67
C LYS A 116 6.12 1.90 -13.17
N PHE A 117 5.14 2.56 -12.54
CA PHE A 117 5.14 2.77 -11.11
C PHE A 117 4.03 1.95 -10.46
N VAL A 118 4.36 1.24 -9.39
CA VAL A 118 3.46 0.31 -8.73
C VAL A 118 3.39 0.66 -7.25
N LEU A 119 2.17 0.79 -6.73
CA LEU A 119 1.90 0.86 -5.30
C LEU A 119 1.34 -0.48 -4.83
N VAL A 120 2.04 -1.13 -3.91
CA VAL A 120 1.70 -2.43 -3.32
C VAL A 120 1.12 -2.21 -1.94
N ASN A 121 -0.04 -2.83 -1.67
CA ASN A 121 -0.61 -2.96 -0.33
C ASN A 121 -0.19 -4.31 0.25
N TRP A 122 0.80 -4.31 1.14
CA TRP A 122 1.30 -5.53 1.75
C TRP A 122 0.55 -5.83 3.05
N GLN A 123 -0.09 -7.00 3.09
CA GLN A 123 -0.75 -7.54 4.28
C GLN A 123 -0.03 -8.81 4.71
N GLY A 124 0.94 -8.67 5.60
CA GLY A 124 1.67 -9.81 6.12
C GLY A 124 0.73 -10.87 6.73
N GLU A 125 1.02 -12.14 6.48
CA GLU A 125 0.22 -13.28 6.95
C GLU A 125 0.01 -13.25 8.48
N GLY A 126 1.08 -12.97 9.23
CA GLY A 126 1.07 -12.88 10.69
C GLY A 126 0.54 -11.56 11.24
N ALA A 127 0.10 -10.62 10.40
CA ALA A 127 -0.57 -9.41 10.88
C ALA A 127 -1.97 -9.77 11.45
N PRO A 128 -2.39 -9.21 12.60
CA PRO A 128 -3.70 -9.49 13.17
C PRO A 128 -4.85 -9.13 12.21
N ASP A 129 -5.83 -10.00 12.04
CA ASP A 129 -6.94 -9.75 11.09
C ASP A 129 -7.77 -8.52 11.48
N SER A 130 -7.90 -8.25 12.78
CA SER A 130 -8.50 -7.01 13.28
C SER A 130 -7.77 -5.77 12.78
N ARG A 131 -6.45 -5.82 12.66
CA ARG A 131 -5.62 -4.74 12.13
C ARG A 131 -5.74 -4.63 10.61
N LYS A 132 -5.83 -5.75 9.89
CA LYS A 132 -6.07 -5.77 8.43
C LYS A 132 -7.39 -5.09 8.09
N GLY A 133 -8.47 -5.41 8.83
CA GLY A 133 -9.76 -4.77 8.67
C GLY A 133 -9.73 -3.26 8.96
N GLN A 134 -9.06 -2.83 10.02
CA GLN A 134 -8.92 -1.41 10.36
C GLN A 134 -8.12 -0.62 9.32
N CYS A 135 -7.07 -1.21 8.75
CA CYS A 135 -6.19 -0.53 7.79
C CYS A 135 -6.64 -0.62 6.34
N ALA A 136 -7.67 -1.41 6.01
CA ALA A 136 -8.24 -1.50 4.67
C ALA A 136 -8.59 -0.13 4.05
N PRO A 137 -9.29 0.81 4.73
CA PRO A 137 -9.60 2.11 4.16
C PRO A 137 -8.37 3.02 3.98
N HIS A 138 -7.29 2.82 4.76
CA HIS A 138 -6.10 3.67 4.72
C HIS A 138 -5.38 3.64 3.37
N PHE A 139 -5.52 2.55 2.61
CA PHE A 139 -4.89 2.42 1.29
C PHE A 139 -5.29 3.56 0.36
N ARG A 140 -6.55 4.00 0.40
CA ARG A 140 -7.04 5.11 -0.41
C ARG A 140 -6.37 6.44 -0.04
N ASP A 141 -6.15 6.67 1.25
CA ASP A 141 -5.50 7.89 1.75
C ASP A 141 -4.01 7.92 1.35
N VAL A 142 -3.32 6.77 1.44
CA VAL A 142 -1.94 6.61 0.98
C VAL A 142 -1.83 6.82 -0.52
N GLN A 143 -2.70 6.20 -1.34
CA GLN A 143 -2.72 6.41 -2.78
C GLN A 143 -2.95 7.89 -3.13
N THR A 144 -3.85 8.57 -2.41
CA THR A 144 -4.14 9.99 -2.60
C THR A 144 -2.93 10.86 -2.28
N LEU A 145 -2.23 10.59 -1.18
CA LEU A 145 -1.01 11.31 -0.80
C LEU A 145 0.08 11.17 -1.86
N LEU A 146 0.34 9.93 -2.29
CA LEU A 146 1.42 9.61 -3.23
C LEU A 146 1.04 9.91 -4.68
N ARG A 147 -0.16 10.44 -4.95
CA ARG A 147 -0.63 10.80 -6.31
C ARG A 147 -0.45 9.68 -7.34
N VAL A 148 -0.48 8.42 -6.91
CA VAL A 148 -0.32 7.26 -7.79
C VAL A 148 -1.64 7.05 -8.53
N CYS A 149 -1.67 7.43 -9.81
CA CYS A 149 -2.83 7.42 -10.72
C CYS A 149 -4.09 8.14 -10.19
N GLN A 150 -4.33 9.34 -10.72
CA GLN A 150 -5.69 9.81 -11.03
C GLN A 150 -6.03 9.47 -12.48
#